data_AF-X1CYA6-F1
#
_entry.id   AF-X1CYA6-F1
#
_cell.length_a   1.000
_cell.length_b   1.000
_cell.length_c   1.000
_cell.angle_alpha   90.00
_cell.angle_beta   90.00
_cell.angle_gamma   90.00
#
_symmetry.space_group_name_H-M   'P 1'
#
loop_
_entity.id
_entity.type
_entity.pdbx_description
1 polymer ?
#
loop_
_entity_poly.entity_id
_entity_poly.type
_entity_poly.pdbx_seq_one_letter_code
_entity_poly.pdbx_strand_id
1 'polypeptide(L)'
;WGVCGGGEITAENWEAQREAILSVAKWAQENGVHEFQIGNEEEKHVDGTTMTVEQIRINLKSVAAEVQEIFTNGNISYSMCERPSIEAWNAIGIGDIDIIAYNTYVNTNTQADWDWWKGDIDLLVRYFGTDHTYLTEFAPSYISLDSYSTDEAEQAEAVAAMIDYIKNSGMTKAIFFNYYDDARPFGPTGFGVLKEDETFRLLWNQALQGKEYL
;
A
#
# COMPACT_ATOMS: atom_id res chain seq x y z
N TRP A 1 6.53 -6.24 3.08
CA TRP A 1 7.43 -6.93 2.13
C TRP A 1 6.64 -8.11 1.56
N GLY A 2 6.80 -8.40 0.27
CA GLY A 2 5.89 -9.28 -0.45
C GLY A 2 6.25 -9.42 -1.92
N VAL A 3 5.41 -10.13 -2.67
CA VAL A 3 5.49 -10.20 -4.13
C VAL A 3 4.63 -9.09 -4.72
N CYS A 4 5.17 -8.32 -5.66
CA CYS A 4 4.40 -7.36 -6.46
C CYS A 4 4.51 -7.74 -7.93
N GLY A 5 3.38 -7.86 -8.63
CA GLY A 5 3.35 -7.99 -10.09
C GLY A 5 3.63 -6.66 -10.77
N GLY A 6 4.67 -6.57 -11.60
CA GLY A 6 4.88 -5.42 -12.49
C GLY A 6 4.25 -5.59 -13.89
N GLY A 7 3.75 -6.79 -14.19
CA GLY A 7 3.19 -7.17 -15.49
C GLY A 7 1.70 -7.50 -15.41
N GLU A 8 1.04 -7.53 -16.56
CA GLU A 8 -0.38 -7.89 -16.67
C GLU A 8 -0.61 -9.35 -16.23
N ILE A 9 -1.63 -9.57 -15.40
CA ILE A 9 -2.05 -10.87 -14.86
C ILE A 9 -3.15 -11.44 -15.77
N THR A 10 -2.94 -12.67 -16.21
CA THR A 10 -3.84 -13.42 -17.09
C THR A 10 -4.08 -14.81 -16.52
N ALA A 11 -5.05 -15.54 -17.05
CA ALA A 11 -5.25 -16.94 -16.68
C ALA A 11 -4.03 -17.82 -17.02
N GLU A 12 -3.26 -17.46 -18.05
CA GLU A 12 -2.09 -18.24 -18.49
C GLU A 12 -0.90 -18.09 -17.53
N ASN A 13 -0.70 -16.90 -16.97
CA ASN A 13 0.45 -16.62 -16.10
C ASN A 13 0.15 -16.72 -14.60
N TRP A 14 -1.12 -16.80 -14.20
CA TRP A 14 -1.51 -16.85 -12.78
C TRP A 14 -0.81 -17.98 -12.02
N GLU A 15 -0.69 -19.17 -12.59
CA GLU A 15 -0.04 -20.29 -11.90
C GLU A 15 1.43 -20.00 -11.57
N ALA A 16 2.15 -19.32 -12.49
CA ALA A 16 3.53 -18.91 -12.23
C ALA A 16 3.61 -17.82 -11.15
N GLN A 17 2.64 -16.90 -11.11
CA GLN A 17 2.56 -15.89 -10.06
C GLN A 17 2.24 -16.52 -8.69
N ARG A 18 1.29 -17.45 -8.63
CA ARG A 18 0.95 -18.24 -7.44
C ARG A 18 2.19 -18.95 -6.89
N GLU A 19 2.92 -19.70 -7.72
CA GLU A 19 4.14 -20.40 -7.30
C GLU A 19 5.24 -19.44 -6.81
N ALA A 20 5.35 -18.25 -7.42
CA ALA A 20 6.26 -17.22 -6.93
C ALA A 20 5.86 -16.73 -5.52
N ILE A 21 4.56 -16.50 -5.26
CA ILE A 21 4.05 -16.12 -3.93
C ILE A 21 4.43 -17.19 -2.90
N LEU A 22 4.16 -18.47 -3.18
CA LEU A 22 4.46 -19.57 -2.25
C LEU A 22 5.97 -19.73 -1.99
N SER A 23 6.79 -19.56 -3.02
CA SER A 23 8.26 -19.60 -2.90
C SER A 23 8.79 -18.49 -1.99
N VAL A 24 8.29 -17.25 -2.16
CA VAL A 24 8.71 -16.12 -1.32
C VAL A 24 8.13 -16.23 0.09
N ALA A 25 6.92 -16.78 0.27
CA ALA A 25 6.36 -17.07 1.59
C ALA A 25 7.27 -18.02 2.39
N LYS A 26 7.79 -19.07 1.73
CA LYS A 26 8.75 -19.98 2.34
C LYS A 26 10.05 -19.28 2.73
N TRP A 27 10.60 -18.45 1.83
CA TRP A 27 11.78 -17.65 2.14
C TRP A 27 11.52 -16.73 3.34
N ALA A 28 10.38 -16.05 3.39
CA ALA A 28 9.98 -15.18 4.48
C ALA A 28 9.93 -15.95 5.81
N GLN A 29 9.28 -17.11 5.83
CA GLN A 29 9.23 -18.01 6.99
C GLN A 29 10.64 -18.37 7.48
N GLU A 30 11.54 -18.76 6.58
CA GLU A 30 12.92 -19.17 6.90
C GLU A 30 13.79 -18.00 7.40
N ASN A 31 13.41 -16.76 7.12
CA ASN A 31 14.17 -15.55 7.47
C ASN A 31 13.54 -14.73 8.62
N GLY A 32 12.58 -15.30 9.35
CA GLY A 32 12.04 -14.67 10.57
C GLY A 32 11.19 -13.43 10.31
N VAL A 33 10.59 -13.35 9.12
CA VAL A 33 9.65 -12.30 8.76
C VAL A 33 8.34 -12.42 9.58
N HIS A 34 7.74 -11.28 9.96
CA HIS A 34 6.56 -11.21 10.86
C HIS A 34 5.24 -10.73 10.22
N GLU A 35 5.24 -10.52 8.91
CA GLU A 35 4.06 -10.25 8.09
C GLU A 35 4.39 -10.74 6.68
N PHE A 36 3.50 -11.20 5.82
CA PHE A 36 3.82 -11.51 4.44
C PHE A 36 2.73 -11.00 3.51
N GLN A 37 3.09 -10.05 2.64
CA GLN A 37 2.13 -9.44 1.72
C GLN A 37 2.05 -10.26 0.42
N ILE A 38 0.89 -10.83 0.12
CA ILE A 38 0.70 -11.75 -1.03
C ILE A 38 0.53 -11.04 -2.38
N GLY A 39 0.40 -9.71 -2.37
CA GLY A 39 0.21 -8.91 -3.57
C GLY A 39 0.09 -7.42 -3.26
N ASN A 40 0.25 -6.59 -4.29
CA ASN A 40 0.09 -5.15 -4.19
C ASN A 40 -0.66 -4.63 -5.41
N GLU A 41 -1.89 -4.16 -5.21
CA GLU A 41 -2.74 -3.57 -6.27
C GLU A 41 -3.00 -4.53 -7.45
N GLU A 42 -3.03 -5.84 -7.21
CA GLU A 42 -3.16 -6.84 -8.29
C GLU A 42 -4.44 -6.65 -9.12
N GLU A 43 -5.49 -6.03 -8.54
CA GLU A 43 -6.72 -5.67 -9.26
C GLU A 43 -6.50 -4.67 -10.41
N LYS A 44 -5.44 -3.84 -10.36
CA LYS A 44 -5.04 -2.94 -11.46
C LYS A 44 -4.24 -3.63 -12.54
N HIS A 45 -3.76 -4.83 -12.27
CA HIS A 45 -2.84 -5.54 -13.16
C HIS A 45 -3.53 -6.63 -13.97
N VAL A 46 -4.83 -6.88 -13.78
CA VAL A 46 -5.55 -7.90 -14.56
C VAL A 46 -5.86 -7.44 -15.99
N ASP A 47 -5.88 -8.39 -16.94
CA ASP A 47 -6.23 -8.13 -18.34
C ASP A 47 -7.72 -7.82 -18.58
N GLY A 48 -8.58 -8.07 -17.58
CA GLY A 48 -10.02 -7.87 -17.64
C GLY A 48 -10.78 -8.84 -18.56
N THR A 49 -10.10 -9.82 -19.16
CA THR A 49 -10.69 -10.78 -20.10
C THR A 49 -10.50 -12.23 -19.66
N THR A 50 -9.26 -12.67 -19.43
CA THR A 50 -8.97 -14.01 -18.93
C THR A 50 -8.80 -14.02 -17.41
N MET A 51 -8.43 -12.88 -16.84
CA MET A 51 -8.42 -12.59 -15.41
C MET A 51 -9.27 -11.34 -15.16
N THR A 52 -10.36 -11.47 -14.40
CA THR A 52 -11.16 -10.31 -13.98
C THR A 52 -10.75 -9.85 -12.58
N VAL A 53 -11.17 -8.65 -12.20
CA VAL A 53 -11.01 -8.11 -10.84
C VAL A 53 -11.67 -9.02 -9.80
N GLU A 54 -12.84 -9.61 -10.10
CA GLU A 54 -13.47 -10.59 -9.21
C GLU A 54 -12.67 -11.89 -9.11
N GLN A 55 -12.15 -12.38 -10.24
CA GLN A 55 -11.38 -13.61 -10.27
C GLN A 55 -10.05 -13.48 -9.52
N ILE A 56 -9.33 -12.36 -9.67
CA ILE A 56 -8.06 -12.16 -8.94
C ILE A 56 -8.29 -12.10 -7.43
N ARG A 57 -9.41 -11.53 -6.94
CA ARG A 57 -9.74 -11.56 -5.50
C ARG A 57 -10.00 -12.98 -5.00
N ILE A 58 -10.70 -13.81 -5.76
CA ILE A 58 -10.91 -15.23 -5.45
C ILE A 58 -9.56 -15.96 -5.38
N ASN A 59 -8.71 -15.71 -6.37
CA ASN A 59 -7.38 -16.30 -6.46
C ASN A 59 -6.47 -15.88 -5.30
N LEU A 60 -6.49 -14.60 -4.91
CA LEU A 60 -5.75 -14.08 -3.76
C LEU A 60 -6.19 -14.71 -2.44
N LYS A 61 -7.51 -14.91 -2.24
CA LYS A 61 -8.02 -15.65 -1.08
C LYS A 61 -7.54 -17.10 -1.07
N SER A 62 -7.55 -17.75 -2.24
CA SER A 62 -7.09 -19.13 -2.37
C SER A 62 -5.60 -19.26 -2.04
N VAL A 63 -4.75 -18.39 -2.60
CA VAL A 63 -3.31 -18.45 -2.33
C VAL A 63 -2.99 -18.05 -0.88
N ALA A 64 -3.78 -17.17 -0.24
CA ALA A 64 -3.62 -16.88 1.18
C ALA A 64 -3.76 -18.14 2.05
N ALA A 65 -4.73 -18.99 1.76
CA ALA A 65 -4.91 -20.27 2.46
C ALA A 65 -3.68 -21.19 2.31
N GLU A 66 -3.12 -21.26 1.10
CA GLU A 66 -1.91 -22.04 0.82
C GLU A 66 -0.67 -21.44 1.49
N VAL A 67 -0.58 -20.11 1.56
CA VAL A 67 0.48 -19.40 2.27
C VAL A 67 0.40 -19.69 3.78
N GLN A 68 -0.77 -19.81 4.40
CA GLN A 68 -0.90 -20.16 5.82
C GLN A 68 -0.29 -21.53 6.16
N GLU A 69 -0.25 -22.47 5.20
CA GLU A 69 0.41 -23.76 5.41
C GLU A 69 1.94 -23.64 5.48
N ILE A 70 2.51 -22.55 4.94
CA ILE A 70 3.95 -22.31 4.82
C ILE A 70 4.43 -21.27 5.84
N PHE A 71 3.74 -20.13 5.90
CA PHE A 71 4.10 -18.95 6.68
C PHE A 71 3.26 -18.88 7.96
N THR A 72 3.91 -19.17 9.08
CA THR A 72 3.28 -19.25 10.41
C THR A 72 3.86 -18.27 11.42
N ASN A 73 4.89 -17.49 11.01
CA ASN A 73 5.61 -16.55 11.88
C ASN A 73 4.93 -15.18 12.04
N GLY A 74 3.79 -14.95 11.37
CA GLY A 74 3.09 -13.68 11.43
C GLY A 74 1.88 -13.61 10.52
N ASN A 75 1.40 -12.39 10.28
CA ASN A 75 0.17 -12.12 9.54
C ASN A 75 0.37 -12.19 8.02
N ILE A 76 -0.65 -12.62 7.29
CA ILE A 76 -0.72 -12.53 5.84
C ILE A 76 -1.51 -11.27 5.47
N SER A 77 -0.96 -10.46 4.58
CA SER A 77 -1.60 -9.21 4.15
C SER A 77 -1.77 -9.11 2.65
N TYR A 78 -2.74 -8.30 2.22
CA TYR A 78 -2.91 -7.89 0.83
C TYR A 78 -3.15 -6.39 0.78
N SER A 79 -2.55 -5.67 -0.17
CA SER A 79 -2.81 -4.24 -0.34
C SER A 79 -3.54 -3.92 -1.63
N MET A 80 -4.54 -3.05 -1.53
CA MET A 80 -5.30 -2.51 -2.66
C MET A 80 -5.19 -0.98 -2.71
N CYS A 81 -5.80 -0.33 -3.70
CA CYS A 81 -5.62 1.10 -3.94
C CYS A 81 -6.84 1.83 -4.52
N GLU A 82 -7.97 1.14 -4.63
CA GLU A 82 -9.20 1.70 -5.19
C GLU A 82 -10.37 1.55 -4.22
N ARG A 83 -11.13 2.63 -4.04
CA ARG A 83 -12.29 2.63 -3.14
C ARG A 83 -13.33 1.55 -3.47
N PRO A 84 -13.71 1.28 -4.74
CA PRO A 84 -14.59 0.15 -5.06
C PRO A 84 -14.04 -1.21 -4.60
N SER A 85 -12.72 -1.37 -4.51
CA SER A 85 -12.11 -2.58 -3.97
C SER A 85 -12.35 -2.73 -2.47
N ILE A 86 -12.36 -1.64 -1.68
CA ILE A 86 -12.68 -1.68 -0.24
C ILE A 86 -14.06 -2.29 -0.02
N GLU A 87 -15.05 -1.81 -0.76
CA GLU A 87 -16.44 -2.28 -0.66
C GLU A 87 -16.58 -3.72 -1.14
N ALA A 88 -15.87 -4.09 -2.21
CA ALA A 88 -15.88 -5.45 -2.74
C ALA A 88 -15.26 -6.45 -1.76
N TRP A 89 -14.10 -6.14 -1.16
CA TRP A 89 -13.44 -6.99 -0.16
C TRP A 89 -14.30 -7.17 1.10
N ASN A 90 -14.97 -6.11 1.54
CA ASN A 90 -15.97 -6.20 2.61
C ASN A 90 -17.13 -7.14 2.23
N ALA A 91 -17.65 -7.04 1.00
CA ALA A 91 -18.78 -7.85 0.55
C ALA A 91 -18.45 -9.34 0.39
N ILE A 92 -17.25 -9.69 -0.10
CA ILE A 92 -16.85 -11.09 -0.34
C ILE A 92 -16.15 -11.74 0.86
N GLY A 93 -15.77 -10.94 1.87
CA GLY A 93 -14.97 -11.35 3.01
C GLY A 93 -13.51 -11.63 2.65
N ILE A 94 -12.61 -11.38 3.61
CA ILE A 94 -11.15 -11.42 3.39
C ILE A 94 -10.58 -12.84 3.37
N GLY A 95 -11.33 -13.84 3.85
CA GLY A 95 -10.89 -15.25 3.88
C GLY A 95 -9.74 -15.45 4.87
N ASP A 96 -8.69 -16.13 4.40
CA ASP A 96 -7.47 -16.45 5.18
C ASP A 96 -6.41 -15.33 5.15
N ILE A 97 -6.76 -14.16 4.62
CA ILE A 97 -5.95 -12.95 4.73
C ILE A 97 -6.20 -12.32 6.10
N ASP A 98 -5.15 -12.08 6.88
CA ASP A 98 -5.25 -11.50 8.22
C ASP A 98 -5.44 -9.98 8.18
N ILE A 99 -4.82 -9.30 7.19
CA ILE A 99 -4.86 -7.84 7.06
C ILE A 99 -5.17 -7.44 5.62
N ILE A 100 -6.19 -6.59 5.46
CA ILE A 100 -6.44 -5.84 4.24
C ILE A 100 -5.86 -4.43 4.37
N ALA A 101 -4.77 -4.17 3.64
CA ALA A 101 -4.09 -2.89 3.59
C ALA A 101 -4.51 -2.05 2.39
N TYR A 102 -4.14 -0.77 2.42
CA TYR A 102 -4.52 0.18 1.39
C TYR A 102 -3.42 1.21 1.07
N ASN A 103 -3.32 1.57 -0.21
CA ASN A 103 -2.47 2.65 -0.70
C ASN A 103 -3.33 3.89 -0.93
N THR A 104 -3.00 5.02 -0.28
CA THR A 104 -3.80 6.25 -0.38
C THR A 104 -2.94 7.49 -0.53
N TYR A 105 -3.42 8.45 -1.31
CA TYR A 105 -2.70 9.67 -1.62
C TYR A 105 -3.66 10.87 -1.63
N VAL A 106 -3.17 12.06 -1.28
CA VAL A 106 -3.98 13.30 -1.41
C VAL A 106 -4.16 13.71 -2.87
N ASN A 107 -3.18 13.36 -3.72
CA ASN A 107 -3.11 13.58 -5.16
C ASN A 107 -2.81 15.04 -5.56
N THR A 108 -3.68 15.99 -5.20
CA THR A 108 -3.48 17.41 -5.54
C THR A 108 -3.70 18.32 -4.33
N ASN A 109 -3.12 19.53 -4.35
CA ASN A 109 -3.37 20.54 -3.33
C ASN A 109 -4.72 21.27 -3.53
N THR A 110 -5.58 20.83 -4.46
CA THR A 110 -6.87 21.49 -4.69
C THR A 110 -7.93 21.02 -3.69
N GLN A 111 -8.76 21.96 -3.20
CA GLN A 111 -9.77 21.73 -2.16
C GLN A 111 -10.74 20.57 -2.45
N ALA A 112 -10.97 20.21 -3.71
CA ALA A 112 -11.90 19.15 -4.11
C ALA A 112 -11.38 17.72 -3.81
N ASP A 113 -10.05 17.53 -3.77
CA ASP A 113 -9.41 16.23 -3.55
C ASP A 113 -9.02 16.00 -2.08
N TRP A 114 -9.07 17.05 -1.26
CA TRP A 114 -8.46 17.07 0.09
C TRP A 114 -8.99 16.03 1.08
N ASP A 115 -10.19 15.48 0.86
CA ASP A 115 -10.85 14.63 1.87
C ASP A 115 -11.25 13.23 1.37
N TRP A 116 -10.99 12.86 0.11
CA TRP A 116 -11.37 11.52 -0.37
C TRP A 116 -10.62 10.39 0.36
N TRP A 117 -9.31 10.57 0.54
CA TRP A 117 -8.46 9.64 1.30
C TRP A 117 -8.94 9.43 2.74
N LYS A 118 -9.52 10.47 3.38
CA LYS A 118 -10.13 10.36 4.72
C LYS A 118 -11.32 9.42 4.70
N GLY A 119 -12.18 9.55 3.70
CA GLY A 119 -13.33 8.67 3.51
C GLY A 119 -12.93 7.21 3.24
N ASP A 120 -11.80 6.98 2.58
CA ASP A 120 -11.26 5.63 2.37
C ASP A 120 -10.74 5.03 3.69
N ILE A 121 -10.00 5.82 4.49
CA ILE A 121 -9.56 5.43 5.86
C ILE A 121 -10.77 5.08 6.74
N ASP A 122 -11.82 5.89 6.72
CA ASP A 122 -13.03 5.64 7.50
C ASP A 122 -13.70 4.33 7.09
N LEU A 123 -13.73 4.02 5.80
CA LEU A 123 -14.29 2.77 5.29
C LEU A 123 -13.44 1.56 5.68
N LEU A 124 -12.11 1.66 5.60
CA LEU A 124 -11.19 0.60 6.01
C LEU A 124 -11.39 0.26 7.49
N VAL A 125 -11.35 1.27 8.37
CA VAL A 125 -11.56 1.07 9.81
C VAL A 125 -12.96 0.52 10.09
N ARG A 126 -13.99 1.01 9.39
CA ARG A 126 -15.37 0.54 9.57
C ARG A 126 -15.56 -0.93 9.17
N TYR A 127 -14.97 -1.36 8.06
CA TYR A 127 -15.23 -2.69 7.49
C TYR A 127 -14.29 -3.77 8.03
N PHE A 128 -13.03 -3.42 8.27
CA PHE A 128 -12.02 -4.40 8.68
C PHE A 128 -11.60 -4.23 10.15
N GLY A 129 -11.82 -3.06 10.75
CA GLY A 129 -11.37 -2.76 12.11
C GLY A 129 -9.88 -2.43 12.16
N THR A 130 -9.48 -1.71 13.21
CA THR A 130 -8.11 -1.17 13.36
C THR A 130 -7.01 -2.23 13.50
N ASP A 131 -7.38 -3.49 13.80
CA ASP A 131 -6.45 -4.61 13.97
C ASP A 131 -6.24 -5.42 12.68
N HIS A 132 -7.08 -5.21 11.65
CA HIS A 132 -7.02 -5.92 10.37
C HIS A 132 -6.84 -5.01 9.15
N THR A 133 -6.45 -3.76 9.38
CA THR A 133 -6.14 -2.83 8.30
C THR A 133 -5.06 -1.83 8.69
N TYR A 134 -4.32 -1.37 7.70
CA TYR A 134 -3.36 -0.28 7.81
C TYR A 134 -3.05 0.29 6.42
N LEU A 135 -2.31 1.40 6.37
CA LEU A 135 -1.86 1.97 5.08
C LEU A 135 -0.46 1.45 4.74
N THR A 136 -0.32 0.69 3.65
CA THR A 136 0.98 0.25 3.12
C THR A 136 1.69 1.36 2.37
N GLU A 137 0.93 2.33 1.86
CA GLU A 137 1.46 3.52 1.22
C GLU A 137 0.59 4.72 1.58
N PHE A 138 1.23 5.77 2.07
CA PHE A 138 0.63 7.10 2.05
C PHE A 138 1.65 8.17 1.67
N ALA A 139 1.22 9.16 0.88
CA ALA A 139 1.96 10.38 0.62
C ALA A 139 1.02 11.48 0.07
N PRO A 140 1.45 12.75 0.04
CA PRO A 140 0.68 13.83 -0.58
C PRO A 140 0.33 13.61 -2.06
N SER A 141 1.11 12.84 -2.82
CA SER A 141 0.84 12.57 -4.24
C SER A 141 1.37 11.19 -4.63
N TYR A 142 0.77 10.52 -5.60
CA TYR A 142 1.29 9.26 -6.15
C TYR A 142 2.30 9.47 -7.28
N ILE A 143 2.45 10.71 -7.78
CA ILE A 143 3.33 11.06 -8.91
C ILE A 143 4.68 11.55 -8.38
N SER A 144 4.66 12.66 -7.64
CA SER A 144 5.81 13.27 -7.00
C SER A 144 5.33 14.28 -5.96
N LEU A 145 6.14 14.57 -4.95
CA LEU A 145 5.81 15.63 -3.99
C LEU A 145 5.75 17.01 -4.66
N ASP A 146 6.55 17.24 -5.70
CA ASP A 146 6.54 18.51 -6.44
C ASP A 146 5.32 18.65 -7.35
N SER A 147 4.68 17.54 -7.72
CA SER A 147 3.35 17.53 -8.36
C SER A 147 2.23 17.88 -7.37
N TYR A 148 2.42 17.61 -6.07
CA TYR A 148 1.49 18.06 -5.04
C TYR A 148 1.65 19.58 -4.80
N SER A 149 2.88 20.01 -4.51
CA SER A 149 3.27 21.41 -4.37
C SER A 149 4.78 21.53 -4.47
N THR A 150 5.32 22.61 -5.04
CA THR A 150 6.77 22.89 -5.00
C THR A 150 7.21 23.54 -3.68
N ASP A 151 6.26 23.90 -2.80
CA ASP A 151 6.54 24.42 -1.47
C ASP A 151 6.65 23.29 -0.45
N GLU A 152 7.84 23.09 0.12
CA GLU A 152 8.09 22.06 1.13
C GLU A 152 7.28 22.28 2.42
N ALA A 153 6.87 23.51 2.73
CA ALA A 153 6.01 23.78 3.88
C ALA A 153 4.59 23.26 3.64
N GLU A 154 4.05 23.42 2.43
CA GLU A 154 2.75 22.83 2.05
C GLU A 154 2.81 21.29 2.03
N GLN A 155 3.91 20.72 1.53
CA GLN A 155 4.15 19.26 1.60
C GLN A 155 4.16 18.77 3.05
N ALA A 156 4.85 19.50 3.95
CA ALA A 156 4.94 19.15 5.37
C ALA A 156 3.58 19.27 6.08
N GLU A 157 2.79 20.31 5.79
CA GLU A 157 1.44 20.48 6.33
C GLU A 157 0.53 19.32 5.90
N ALA A 158 0.59 18.91 4.64
CA ALA A 158 -0.19 17.78 4.13
C ALA A 158 0.18 16.47 4.82
N VAL A 159 1.47 16.16 4.95
CA VAL A 159 1.93 14.95 5.66
C VAL A 159 1.51 14.98 7.13
N ALA A 160 1.65 16.12 7.81
CA ALA A 160 1.22 16.27 9.19
C ALA A 160 -0.29 16.05 9.35
N ALA A 161 -1.09 16.60 8.44
CA ALA A 161 -2.55 16.42 8.44
C ALA A 161 -2.95 14.96 8.18
N MET A 162 -2.27 14.27 7.26
CA MET A 162 -2.48 12.84 7.02
C MET A 162 -2.17 12.02 8.28
N ILE A 163 -1.00 12.22 8.88
CA ILE A 163 -0.60 11.49 10.09
C ILE A 163 -1.58 11.74 11.24
N ASP A 164 -1.97 13.00 11.48
CA ASP A 164 -2.90 13.32 12.56
C ASP A 164 -4.27 12.67 12.33
N TYR A 165 -4.76 12.59 11.08
CA TYR A 165 -6.00 11.88 10.76
C TYR A 165 -5.89 10.36 10.94
N ILE A 166 -4.81 9.75 10.44
CA ILE A 166 -4.54 8.30 10.57
C ILE A 166 -4.49 7.91 12.06
N LYS A 167 -3.84 8.71 12.90
CA LYS A 167 -3.81 8.47 14.34
C LYS A 167 -5.20 8.58 14.97
N ASN A 168 -5.97 9.59 14.57
CA ASN A 168 -7.33 9.81 15.09
C ASN A 168 -8.34 8.76 14.61
N SER A 169 -8.09 8.08 13.49
CA SER A 169 -8.92 6.95 13.05
C SER A 169 -8.69 5.68 13.86
N GLY A 170 -7.62 5.64 14.68
CA GLY A 170 -7.25 4.50 15.52
C GLY A 170 -6.37 3.47 14.81
N MET A 171 -5.97 3.70 13.55
CA MET A 171 -4.98 2.86 12.88
C MET A 171 -3.65 2.90 13.66
N THR A 172 -3.06 1.73 13.89
CA THR A 172 -1.82 1.58 14.66
C THR A 172 -0.57 1.53 13.78
N LYS A 173 -0.75 1.43 12.46
CA LYS A 173 0.32 1.33 11.47
C LYS A 173 -0.05 2.14 10.22
N ALA A 174 0.93 2.81 9.64
CA ALA A 174 0.88 3.40 8.32
C ALA A 174 2.32 3.59 7.81
N ILE A 175 2.56 3.36 6.53
CA ILE A 175 3.89 3.41 5.93
C ILE A 175 3.90 4.55 4.91
N PHE A 176 4.77 5.53 5.14
CA PHE A 176 4.97 6.59 4.17
C PHE A 176 5.66 6.05 2.93
N PHE A 177 5.12 6.31 1.75
CA PHE A 177 5.67 5.78 0.51
C PHE A 177 6.90 6.58 0.07
N ASN A 178 8.00 5.88 -0.16
CA ASN A 178 9.20 6.44 -0.75
C ASN A 178 9.90 5.39 -1.61
N TYR A 179 10.47 5.82 -2.73
CA TYR A 179 11.37 4.99 -3.52
C TYR A 179 12.56 5.81 -4.00
N TYR A 180 13.63 5.11 -4.35
CA TYR A 180 14.78 5.69 -5.02
C TYR A 180 15.12 4.76 -6.19
N ASP A 181 15.06 5.29 -7.40
CA ASP A 181 15.38 4.54 -8.61
C ASP A 181 16.63 5.14 -9.25
N ASP A 182 17.73 4.39 -9.20
CA ASP A 182 19.02 4.72 -9.79
C ASP A 182 19.21 4.10 -11.20
N ALA A 183 18.24 3.31 -11.67
CA ALA A 183 18.40 2.43 -12.83
C ALA A 183 17.70 2.94 -14.11
N ARG A 184 16.89 4.01 -14.05
CA ARG A 184 16.17 4.57 -15.21
C ARG A 184 16.98 5.62 -15.99
N PRO A 185 16.67 5.86 -17.29
CA PRO A 185 17.35 6.88 -18.12
C PRO A 185 17.16 8.33 -17.65
N PHE A 186 16.51 8.56 -16.50
CA PHE A 186 16.18 9.86 -15.94
C PHE A 186 17.08 10.26 -14.76
N GLY A 187 18.12 9.47 -14.43
CA GLY A 187 18.99 9.72 -13.27
C GLY A 187 18.33 9.29 -11.94
N PRO A 188 18.96 9.56 -10.79
CA PRO A 188 18.40 9.23 -9.48
C PRO A 188 17.06 9.95 -9.30
N THR A 189 15.97 9.22 -9.48
CA THR A 189 14.63 9.75 -9.27
C THR A 189 14.15 9.24 -7.91
N GLY A 190 14.29 10.10 -6.91
CA GLY A 190 13.73 9.89 -5.59
C GLY A 190 12.27 10.33 -5.54
N PHE A 191 11.39 9.46 -5.04
CA PHE A 191 10.06 9.85 -4.58
C PHE A 191 10.05 9.89 -3.05
N GLY A 192 9.36 10.88 -2.48
CA GLY A 192 9.20 11.01 -1.04
C GLY A 192 10.37 11.75 -0.39
N VAL A 193 11.22 11.05 0.36
CA VAL A 193 12.13 11.69 1.33
C VAL A 193 13.34 12.39 0.71
N LEU A 194 13.74 12.01 -0.50
CA LEU A 194 14.85 12.60 -1.25
C LEU A 194 14.35 13.49 -2.39
N LYS A 195 15.13 14.51 -2.70
CA LYS A 195 14.99 15.30 -3.92
C LYS A 195 15.82 14.67 -5.05
N GLU A 196 15.63 15.16 -6.28
CA GLU A 196 16.43 14.77 -7.45
C GLU A 196 17.93 15.07 -7.27
N ASP A 197 18.28 16.07 -6.47
CA ASP A 197 19.68 16.41 -6.15
C ASP A 197 20.26 15.60 -4.98
N GLU A 198 19.60 14.50 -4.59
CA GLU A 198 19.95 13.61 -3.48
C GLU A 198 19.93 14.26 -2.09
N THR A 199 19.50 15.52 -1.98
CA THR A 199 19.30 16.14 -0.67
C THR A 199 17.99 15.68 -0.04
N PHE A 200 17.97 15.57 1.30
CA PHE A 200 16.75 15.27 2.03
C PHE A 200 15.79 16.45 1.98
N ARG A 201 14.50 16.17 1.81
CA ARG A 201 13.46 17.18 1.99
C ARG A 201 13.40 17.61 3.45
N LEU A 202 13.33 18.91 3.69
CA LEU A 202 13.21 19.51 5.01
C LEU A 202 11.85 19.22 5.65
N LEU A 203 10.87 18.77 4.84
CA LEU A 203 9.53 18.38 5.29
C LEU A 203 9.55 17.42 6.48
N TRP A 204 10.52 16.51 6.58
CA TRP A 204 10.62 15.57 7.71
C TRP A 204 11.03 16.22 9.01
N ASN A 205 11.91 17.21 8.93
CA ASN A 205 12.26 18.00 10.09
C ASN A 205 11.05 18.83 10.55
N GLN A 206 10.21 19.32 9.64
CA GLN A 206 9.05 20.15 9.99
C GLN A 206 7.84 19.32 10.45
N ALA A 207 7.56 18.21 9.76
CA ALA A 207 6.44 17.32 10.07
C ALA A 207 6.67 16.53 11.36
N LEU A 208 7.93 16.18 11.69
CA LEU A 208 8.26 15.36 12.85
C LEU A 208 8.76 16.16 14.07
N GLN A 209 9.09 17.45 13.93
CA GLN A 209 9.59 18.24 15.06
C GLN A 209 8.54 18.39 16.16
N GLY A 210 8.92 18.02 17.39
CA GLY A 210 8.09 18.18 18.59
C GLY A 210 6.98 17.15 18.76
N LYS A 211 6.93 16.10 17.92
CA LYS A 211 5.97 15.00 18.03
C LYS A 211 6.74 13.68 18.25
N GLU A 212 6.37 12.91 19.26
CA GLU A 212 6.86 11.53 19.42
C GLU A 212 6.07 10.60 18.49
N TYR A 213 6.79 9.84 17.68
CA TYR A 213 6.25 8.78 16.83
C TYR A 213 6.89 7.47 17.31
N LEU A 214 6.08 6.63 17.95
CA LEU A 214 6.44 5.29 18.42
C LEU A 214 6.12 4.27 17.33
#